data_AF-A0A9K3DBY1-F1
#
_entry.id   AF-A0A9K3DBY1-F1
#
_cell.length_a   1.000
_cell.length_b   1.000
_cell.length_c   1.000
_cell.angle_alpha   90.00
_cell.angle_beta   90.00
_cell.angle_gamma   90.00
#
_symmetry.space_group_name_H-M   'P 1'
#
loop_
_entity.id
_entity.type
_entity.pdbx_description
1 polymer ?
#
loop_
_entity_poly.entity_id
_entity_poly.type
_entity_poly.pdbx_seq_one_letter_code
_entity_poly.pdbx_strand_id
1 'polypeptide(L)'
;VADFICDQHPDWQYGRDVGVMMGHVNHAPHSCRIIVATTAMGLNLLLSANMPFDVVIVDEVHEMSIDTEFVMAALIQQTKLIPG
;
A
#
# COMPACT_ATOMS: atom_id res chain seq x y z
N VAL A 1 -9.59 7.20 3.69
CA VAL A 1 -8.56 7.47 2.64
C VAL A 1 -9.06 7.08 1.25
N ALA A 2 -9.49 5.84 1.00
CA ALA A 2 -9.93 5.42 -0.33
C ALA A 2 -11.11 6.26 -0.90
N ASP A 3 -12.13 6.54 -0.09
CA ASP A 3 -13.25 7.41 -0.50
C ASP A 3 -12.78 8.83 -0.79
N PHE A 4 -11.92 9.38 0.08
CA PHE A 4 -11.32 10.70 -0.11
C PHE A 4 -10.53 10.81 -1.44
N ILE A 5 -9.76 9.77 -1.80
CA ILE A 5 -9.05 9.74 -3.08
C ILE A 5 -10.05 9.77 -4.25
N CYS A 6 -11.13 8.99 -4.19
CA CYS A 6 -12.15 8.97 -5.23
C CYS A 6 -12.88 10.32 -5.33
N ASP A 7 -13.13 11.01 -4.22
CA ASP A 7 -13.71 12.37 -4.23
C ASP A 7 -12.80 13.40 -4.91
N GLN A 8 -11.48 13.27 -4.74
CA GLN A 8 -10.49 14.14 -5.42
C GLN A 8 -10.29 13.78 -6.90
N HIS A 9 -10.64 12.56 -7.31
CA HIS A 9 -10.50 12.05 -8.68
C HIS A 9 -11.82 11.45 -9.19
N PRO A 10 -12.80 12.27 -9.61
CA PRO A 10 -14.15 11.80 -9.95
C PRO A 10 -14.22 10.82 -11.13
N ASP A 11 -13.17 10.73 -11.94
CA ASP A 11 -13.02 9.76 -13.02
C ASP A 11 -12.56 8.37 -12.53
N TRP A 12 -12.11 8.25 -11.28
CA TRP A 12 -11.62 7.00 -10.69
C TRP A 12 -12.75 6.24 -9.98
N GLN A 13 -12.71 4.91 -10.07
CA GLN A 13 -13.73 4.04 -9.50
C GLN A 13 -13.14 3.13 -8.41
N TYR A 14 -13.87 3.01 -7.29
CA TYR A 14 -13.57 2.07 -6.23
C TYR A 14 -13.59 0.62 -6.74
N GLY A 15 -12.62 -0.19 -6.31
CA GLY A 15 -12.47 -1.59 -6.73
C GLY A 15 -11.96 -1.79 -8.16
N ARG A 16 -11.75 -0.70 -8.93
CA ARG A 16 -11.14 -0.73 -10.26
C ARG A 16 -9.83 0.06 -10.29
N ASP A 17 -9.88 1.33 -9.95
CA ASP A 17 -8.73 2.24 -9.93
C ASP A 17 -8.14 2.35 -8.53
N VAL A 18 -9.00 2.40 -7.51
CA VAL A 18 -8.63 2.45 -6.09
C VAL A 18 -9.09 1.17 -5.40
N GLY A 19 -8.14 0.33 -5.03
CA GLY A 19 -8.36 -0.92 -4.29
C GLY A 19 -8.21 -0.74 -2.79
N VAL A 20 -8.88 -1.60 -2.02
CA VAL A 20 -8.76 -1.62 -0.56
C VAL A 20 -8.50 -3.03 -0.05
N MET A 21 -7.53 -3.16 0.88
CA MET A 21 -7.19 -4.41 1.55
C MET A 21 -7.14 -4.23 3.07
N MET A 22 -8.19 -4.65 3.77
CA MET A 22 -8.28 -4.54 5.22
C MET A 22 -8.96 -5.78 5.82
N GLY A 23 -8.22 -6.56 6.60
CA GLY A 23 -8.74 -7.77 7.27
C GLY A 23 -9.34 -8.77 6.28
N HIS A 24 -10.66 -8.99 6.34
CA HIS A 24 -11.39 -9.88 5.42
C HIS A 24 -11.84 -9.21 4.12
N VAL A 25 -11.70 -7.88 4.00
CA VAL A 25 -12.06 -7.14 2.78
C VAL A 25 -10.84 -7.10 1.86
N ASN A 26 -10.95 -7.79 0.73
CA ASN A 26 -9.97 -7.72 -0.35
C ASN A 26 -10.67 -7.30 -1.64
N HIS A 27 -10.65 -6.01 -1.93
CA HIS A 27 -11.21 -5.41 -3.13
C HIS A 27 -10.12 -4.66 -3.90
N ALA A 28 -8.95 -5.28 -4.04
CA ALA A 28 -7.83 -4.73 -4.80
C ALA A 28 -7.42 -5.73 -5.90
N PRO A 29 -8.11 -5.72 -7.06
CA PRO A 29 -7.58 -6.43 -8.22
C PRO A 29 -6.18 -5.90 -8.57
N HIS A 30 -5.33 -6.77 -9.14
CA HIS A 30 -3.97 -6.41 -9.56
C HIS A 30 -3.89 -5.24 -10.56
N SER A 31 -5.02 -4.84 -11.14
CA SER A 31 -5.12 -3.70 -12.06
C SER A 31 -5.34 -2.35 -11.36
N CYS A 32 -5.53 -2.32 -10.04
CA CYS A 32 -5.70 -1.07 -9.31
C CYS A 32 -4.45 -0.20 -9.42
N ARG A 33 -4.66 1.10 -9.61
CA ARG A 33 -3.60 2.11 -9.66
C ARG A 33 -3.08 2.43 -8.26
N ILE A 34 -3.99 2.48 -7.29
CA ILE A 34 -3.69 2.71 -5.89
C ILE A 34 -4.32 1.60 -5.07
N ILE A 35 -3.58 1.10 -4.07
CA ILE A 35 -4.09 0.16 -3.09
C ILE A 35 -3.95 0.80 -1.72
N VAL A 36 -5.07 0.97 -1.02
CA VAL A 36 -5.09 1.40 0.38
C VAL A 36 -5.20 0.16 1.25
N ALA A 37 -4.21 -0.07 2.11
CA ALA A 37 -4.14 -1.25 2.94
C ALA A 37 -3.87 -0.89 4.41
N THR A 38 -4.29 -1.75 5.34
CA THR A 38 -3.75 -1.69 6.71
C THR A 38 -2.27 -2.07 6.70
N THR A 39 -1.50 -1.61 7.69
CA THR A 39 -0.05 -1.87 7.79
C THR A 39 0.30 -3.36 7.65
N ALA A 40 -0.41 -4.24 8.35
CA ALA A 40 -0.23 -5.69 8.25
C ALA A 40 -0.51 -6.24 6.84
N MET A 41 -1.54 -5.74 6.16
CA MET A 41 -1.83 -6.16 4.78
C MET A 41 -0.79 -5.61 3.80
N GLY A 42 -0.36 -4.35 3.98
CA GLY A 42 0.73 -3.75 3.21
C GLY A 42 2.04 -4.53 3.34
N LEU A 43 2.39 -4.97 4.57
CA LEU A 43 3.54 -5.84 4.80
C LEU A 43 3.45 -7.14 4.01
N ASN A 44 2.30 -7.83 4.07
CA ASN A 44 2.08 -9.06 3.31
C ASN A 44 2.22 -8.83 1.79
N LEU A 45 1.69 -7.71 1.28
CA LEU A 45 1.83 -7.36 -0.14
C LEU A 45 3.29 -7.17 -0.53
N LEU A 46 4.05 -6.40 0.27
CA LEU A 46 5.48 -6.17 0.04
C LEU A 46 6.29 -7.48 0.06
N LEU A 47 6.02 -8.35 1.03
CA LEU A 47 6.74 -9.63 1.17
C LEU A 47 6.37 -10.66 0.09
N SER A 48 5.14 -10.61 -0.44
CA SER A 48 4.67 -11.57 -1.44
C SER A 48 5.36 -11.43 -2.81
N ALA A 49 6.14 -10.37 -3.03
CA ALA A 49 6.94 -10.09 -4.24
C ALA A 49 6.18 -10.10 -5.59
N ASN A 50 4.85 -10.24 -5.58
CA ASN A 50 4.03 -10.42 -6.79
C ASN A 50 3.37 -9.14 -7.29
N MET A 51 3.55 -8.02 -6.60
CA MET A 51 3.11 -6.70 -7.07
C MET A 51 4.21 -5.68 -6.86
N PRO A 52 4.88 -5.20 -7.93
CA PRO A 52 5.81 -4.10 -7.80
C PRO A 52 5.03 -2.82 -7.49
N PHE A 53 5.43 -2.11 -6.43
CA PHE A 53 4.90 -0.78 -6.10
C PHE A 53 5.95 0.26 -6.46
N ASP A 54 5.59 1.25 -7.28
CA ASP A 54 6.48 2.36 -7.61
C ASP A 54 6.65 3.32 -6.43
N VAL A 55 5.57 3.52 -5.66
CA VAL A 55 5.52 4.41 -4.49
C VAL A 55 4.74 3.74 -3.38
N VAL A 56 5.28 3.77 -2.17
CA VAL A 56 4.60 3.31 -0.95
C VAL A 56 4.57 4.45 0.05
N ILE A 57 3.36 4.80 0.52
CA ILE A 57 3.14 5.81 1.55
C ILE A 57 2.73 5.07 2.81
N VAL A 58 3.47 5.28 3.90
CA VAL A 58 3.15 4.73 5.21
C VAL A 58 2.57 5.87 6.06
N ASP A 59 1.29 5.76 6.40
CA ASP A 59 0.61 6.73 7.27
C ASP A 59 0.89 6.41 8.75
N GLU A 60 0.71 7.39 9.63
CA GLU A 60 0.79 7.23 11.09
C GLU A 60 2.11 6.60 11.60
N VAL A 61 3.24 6.81 10.90
CA VAL A 61 4.56 6.27 11.28
C VAL A 61 5.02 6.63 12.70
N HIS A 62 4.46 7.70 13.27
CA HIS A 62 4.73 8.14 14.64
C HIS A 62 4.18 7.20 15.72
N GLU A 63 3.23 6.32 15.39
CA GLU A 63 2.69 5.33 16.33
C GLU A 63 3.68 4.19 16.61
N MET A 64 4.70 4.02 15.75
CA MET A 64 5.77 3.00 15.88
C MET A 64 5.25 1.60 16.20
N SER A 65 4.17 1.17 15.53
CA SER A 65 3.70 -0.20 15.65
C SER A 65 4.75 -1.20 15.13
N ILE A 66 4.74 -2.42 15.68
CA ILE A 66 5.64 -3.51 15.23
C ILE A 66 5.52 -3.72 13.71
N ASP A 67 4.29 -3.73 13.18
CA ASP A 67 4.06 -3.90 11.74
C ASP A 67 4.65 -2.74 10.94
N THR A 68 4.57 -1.51 11.45
CA THR A 68 5.16 -0.33 10.81
C THR A 68 6.67 -0.46 10.70
N GLU A 69 7.35 -0.94 11.76
CA GLU A 69 8.79 -1.17 11.72
C GLU A 69 9.18 -2.21 10.66
N PHE A 70 8.42 -3.31 10.56
CA PHE A 70 8.66 -4.33 9.53
C PHE A 70 8.39 -3.82 8.11
N VAL A 71 7.35 -3.01 7.91
CA VAL A 71 7.09 -2.36 6.61
C VAL A 71 8.26 -1.49 6.21
N MET A 72 8.76 -0.65 7.13
CA MET A 72 9.90 0.22 6.86
C MET A 72 11.16 -0.59 6.52
N ALA A 73 11.44 -1.67 7.25
CA ALA A 73 12.56 -2.56 6.97
C ALA A 73 12.44 -3.24 5.60
N ALA A 74 11.25 -3.72 5.23
CA ALA A 74 10.99 -4.33 3.93
C ALA A 74 11.19 -3.33 2.78
N LEU A 75 10.72 -2.10 2.94
CA LEU A 75 10.90 -1.05 1.93
C LEU A 75 12.37 -0.70 1.72
N ILE A 76 13.17 -0.61 2.79
CA ILE A 76 14.62 -0.36 2.72
C ILE A 76 15.33 -1.48 1.93
N GLN A 77 14.93 -2.74 2.14
CA GLN A 77 15.51 -3.87 1.40
C GLN A 77 15.13 -3.87 -0.09
N GLN A 78 13.92 -3.39 -0.42
CA GLN A 78 13.42 -3.35 -1.80
C GLN A 78 13.88 -2.12 -2.58
N THR A 79 14.20 -1.02 -1.90
CA THR A 79 14.93 0.07 -2.54
C THR A 79 16.28 -0.46 -2.96
N LYS A 80 16.46 -0.67 -4.28
CA LYS A 80 17.79 -0.76 -4.87
C LYS A 80 18.50 0.52 -4.46
N LEU A 81 19.41 0.43 -3.49
CA LEU A 81 20.34 1.50 -3.19
C LEU A 81 20.95 1.91 -4.52
N ILE A 82 20.67 3.13 -4.97
CA ILE A 82 21.41 3.73 -6.09
C ILE A 82 22.73 4.15 -5.45
N PRO A 83 23.85 3.43 -5.67
CA PRO A 83 25.13 3.88 -5.15
C PRO A 83 25.46 5.19 -5.87
N GLY A 84 25.62 6.26 -5.09
CA GLY A 84 26.17 7.55 -5.50
C GLY A 84 27.59 7.69 -4.99
#